data_AF-A0A2J4Q7A5-F1
#
_entry.id   AF-A0A2J4Q7A5-F1
#
_cell.length_a   1.000
_cell.length_b   1.000
_cell.length_c   1.000
_cell.angle_alpha   90.00
_cell.angle_beta   90.00
_cell.angle_gamma   90.00
#
_symmetry.space_group_name_H-M   'P 1'
#
loop_
_entity.id
_entity.type
_entity.pdbx_description
1 polymer ?
#
loop_
_entity_poly.entity_id
_entity_poly.type
_entity_poly.pdbx_seq_one_letter_code
_entity_poly.pdbx_strand_id
1 'polypeptide(L)'
;MSHTLALHPVKKRDAIFLWVLFGWLAFALLPSWSLDYGLLESTRDEILAAYGWSQFNISWLWYLLPSLLLIRPWQEARREQRSRHYLDAGWAFLCMAFIVVSATLEGRGLGYATLVLFVALGAIMTLALTRLEWLGGDRFVIGSLVTIVALIGVFIVWPSIAIFIPMFTNDAGEFAPLAFMAVLSQAHIVQVILNSIALSIAVGIG
;
A
#
# COMPACT_ATOMS: atom_id res chain seq x y z
N MET A 1 21.32 16.47 -52.78
CA MET A 1 20.13 16.76 -51.96
C MET A 1 19.73 15.50 -51.23
N SER A 2 20.11 15.38 -49.96
CA SER A 2 19.89 14.20 -49.13
C SER A 2 18.50 14.31 -48.48
N HIS A 3 17.59 13.44 -48.89
CA HIS A 3 16.28 13.29 -48.27
C HIS A 3 16.45 12.75 -46.85
N THR A 4 16.31 13.63 -45.86
CA THR A 4 16.21 13.25 -44.45
C THR A 4 14.84 12.58 -44.27
N LEU A 5 14.83 11.25 -44.16
CA LEU A 5 13.67 10.47 -43.73
C LEU A 5 13.29 10.93 -42.32
N ALA A 6 12.29 11.81 -42.23
CA ALA A 6 11.63 12.14 -40.98
C ALA A 6 10.86 10.90 -40.50
N LEU A 7 11.56 10.05 -39.73
CA LEU A 7 10.94 9.01 -38.93
C LEU A 7 9.88 9.70 -38.06
N HIS A 8 8.61 9.43 -38.34
CA HIS A 8 7.52 9.82 -37.45
C HIS A 8 7.85 9.23 -36.07
N PRO A 9 7.99 10.05 -35.02
CA PRO A 9 8.18 9.51 -33.68
C PRO A 9 6.93 8.69 -33.35
N VAL A 10 7.10 7.37 -33.28
CA VAL A 10 6.05 6.46 -32.83
C VAL A 10 5.66 6.95 -31.44
N LYS A 11 4.43 7.49 -31.33
CA LYS A 11 3.83 8.00 -30.10
C LYS A 11 3.92 6.90 -29.04
N LYS A 12 4.95 6.95 -28.20
CA LYS A 12 5.24 5.92 -27.19
C LYS A 12 4.17 6.06 -26.12
N ARG A 13 3.27 5.08 -26.02
CA ARG A 13 2.27 5.04 -24.94
C ARG A 13 3.01 5.10 -23.60
N ASP A 14 2.60 6.01 -22.73
CA ASP A 14 3.21 6.14 -21.41
C ASP A 14 3.00 4.83 -20.65
N ALA A 15 4.06 4.30 -20.04
CA ALA A 15 4.01 3.01 -19.36
C ALA A 15 2.98 3.00 -18.21
N ILE A 16 2.66 4.19 -17.66
CA ILE A 16 1.59 4.40 -16.69
C ILE A 16 0.24 3.85 -17.18
N PHE A 17 -0.09 4.03 -18.47
CA PHE A 17 -1.34 3.52 -19.03
C PHE A 17 -1.42 1.99 -18.96
N LEU A 18 -0.31 1.31 -19.24
CA LEU A 18 -0.25 -0.16 -19.17
C LEU A 18 -0.41 -0.65 -17.73
N TRP A 19 0.21 0.02 -16.76
CA TRP A 19 0.09 -0.33 -15.35
C TRP A 19 -1.33 -0.11 -14.81
N VAL A 20 -1.98 1.00 -15.17
CA VAL A 20 -3.38 1.24 -14.77
C VAL A 20 -4.32 0.23 -15.43
N LEU A 21 -4.11 -0.09 -16.71
CA LEU A 21 -4.88 -1.12 -17.41
C LEU A 21 -4.70 -2.50 -16.74
N PHE A 22 -3.48 -2.83 -16.34
CA PHE A 22 -3.19 -4.07 -15.62
C PHE A 22 -3.91 -4.14 -14.27
N GLY A 23 -4.01 -3.00 -13.56
CA GLY A 23 -4.83 -2.88 -12.35
C GLY A 23 -6.33 -3.14 -12.61
N TRP A 24 -6.89 -2.56 -13.68
CA TRP A 24 -8.29 -2.82 -14.07
C TRP A 24 -8.54 -4.26 -14.52
N LEU A 25 -7.57 -4.90 -15.19
CA LEU A 25 -7.66 -6.32 -15.51
C LEU A 25 -7.68 -7.18 -14.24
N ALA A 26 -6.87 -6.84 -13.24
CA ALA A 26 -6.91 -7.53 -11.96
C ALA A 26 -8.25 -7.35 -11.24
N PHE A 27 -8.84 -6.14 -11.27
CA PHE A 27 -10.17 -5.89 -10.71
C PHE A 27 -11.26 -6.75 -11.36
N ALA A 28 -11.17 -6.97 -12.67
CA ALA A 28 -12.14 -7.79 -13.39
C ALA A 28 -11.97 -9.29 -13.12
N LEU A 29 -10.72 -9.77 -12.99
CA LEU A 29 -10.39 -11.20 -12.98
C LEU A 29 -10.16 -11.79 -11.58
N LEU A 30 -9.96 -10.97 -10.55
CA LEU A 30 -9.61 -11.43 -9.21
C LEU A 30 -10.52 -10.78 -8.14
N PRO A 31 -10.76 -11.46 -7.00
CA PRO A 31 -11.51 -10.89 -5.90
C PRO A 31 -10.72 -9.73 -5.26
N SER A 32 -11.43 -8.63 -5.00
CA SER A 32 -10.87 -7.40 -4.44
C SER A 32 -10.89 -7.41 -2.92
N TRP A 33 -11.81 -8.17 -2.33
CA TRP A 33 -11.89 -8.41 -0.89
C TRP A 33 -11.29 -9.77 -0.52
N SER A 34 -10.87 -9.93 0.72
CA SER A 34 -10.42 -11.21 1.25
C SER A 34 -11.56 -12.22 1.26
N LEU A 35 -11.21 -13.48 1.03
CA LEU A 35 -12.10 -14.63 1.20
C LEU A 35 -11.77 -15.28 2.54
N ASP A 36 -12.79 -15.54 3.37
CA ASP A 36 -12.58 -16.09 4.71
C ASP A 36 -12.11 -17.55 4.66
N TYR A 37 -12.58 -18.32 3.66
CA TYR A 37 -12.24 -19.73 3.44
C TYR A 37 -11.30 -19.95 2.24
N GLY A 38 -10.79 -18.88 1.61
CA GLY A 38 -9.93 -18.97 0.43
C GLY A 38 -10.64 -19.49 -0.83
N LEU A 39 -9.93 -19.56 -1.96
CA LEU A 39 -10.54 -19.78 -3.29
C LEU A 39 -11.14 -21.18 -3.50
N LEU A 40 -10.63 -22.19 -2.78
CA LEU A 40 -11.00 -23.60 -3.00
C LEU A 40 -12.14 -24.05 -2.10
N GLU A 41 -12.31 -23.43 -0.93
CA GLU A 41 -13.29 -23.82 0.08
C GLU A 41 -14.45 -22.81 0.19
N SER A 42 -14.33 -21.62 -0.40
CA SER A 42 -15.41 -20.64 -0.45
C SER A 42 -16.53 -21.06 -1.42
N THR A 43 -17.76 -20.73 -1.06
CA THR A 43 -18.92 -20.97 -1.93
C THR A 43 -18.89 -20.05 -3.16
N ARG A 44 -19.60 -20.43 -4.23
CA ARG A 44 -19.66 -19.60 -5.46
C ARG A 44 -20.23 -18.21 -5.20
N ASP A 45 -21.22 -18.11 -4.31
CA ASP A 45 -21.86 -16.83 -3.96
C ASP A 45 -20.91 -15.94 -3.15
N GLU A 46 -20.12 -16.52 -2.27
CA GLU A 46 -19.09 -15.81 -1.50
C GLU A 46 -17.95 -15.31 -2.41
N ILE A 47 -17.51 -16.13 -3.36
CA ILE A 47 -16.51 -15.73 -4.36
C ILE A 47 -17.03 -14.56 -5.19
N LEU A 48 -18.29 -14.62 -5.66
CA LEU A 48 -18.91 -13.53 -6.41
C LEU A 48 -19.03 -12.27 -5.56
N ALA A 49 -19.45 -12.38 -4.29
CA ALA A 49 -19.55 -11.24 -3.39
C ALA A 49 -18.17 -10.59 -3.09
N ALA A 50 -17.08 -11.36 -3.13
CA ALA A 50 -15.72 -10.86 -2.95
C ALA A 50 -15.18 -10.08 -4.18
N TYR A 51 -15.79 -10.23 -5.36
CA TYR A 51 -15.46 -9.39 -6.51
C TYR A 51 -15.92 -7.95 -6.28
N GLY A 52 -14.98 -7.02 -6.44
CA GLY A 52 -15.26 -5.60 -6.19
C GLY A 52 -16.33 -5.02 -7.12
N TRP A 53 -16.56 -5.62 -8.29
CA TRP A 53 -17.62 -5.22 -9.23
C TRP A 53 -18.99 -5.85 -8.95
N SER A 54 -19.09 -6.89 -8.11
CA SER A 54 -20.38 -7.56 -7.85
C SER A 54 -21.34 -6.70 -7.04
N GLN A 55 -20.82 -5.77 -6.24
CA GLN A 55 -21.60 -4.82 -5.45
C GLN A 55 -21.00 -3.43 -5.58
N PHE A 56 -21.82 -2.39 -5.38
CA PHE A 56 -21.31 -1.02 -5.32
C PHE A 56 -20.65 -0.80 -3.94
N ASN A 57 -19.31 -0.75 -3.92
CA ASN A 57 -18.49 -0.70 -2.70
C ASN A 57 -17.32 0.28 -2.85
N ILE A 58 -16.54 0.46 -1.77
CA ILE A 58 -15.36 1.33 -1.78
C ILE A 58 -14.28 0.85 -2.77
N SER A 59 -14.26 -0.44 -3.14
CA SER A 59 -13.25 -0.99 -4.05
C SER A 59 -13.28 -0.33 -5.41
N TRP A 60 -14.43 0.17 -5.87
CA TRP A 60 -14.49 1.00 -7.09
C TRP A 60 -13.58 2.22 -7.01
N LEU A 61 -13.53 2.90 -5.86
CA LEU A 61 -12.65 4.05 -5.65
C LEU A 61 -11.17 3.66 -5.70
N TRP A 62 -10.81 2.44 -5.29
CA TRP A 62 -9.44 1.94 -5.34
C TRP A 62 -8.88 1.88 -6.76
N TYR A 63 -9.73 1.63 -7.77
CA TYR A 63 -9.33 1.56 -9.18
C TYR A 63 -9.64 2.84 -9.96
N LEU A 64 -10.67 3.59 -9.54
CA LEU A 64 -10.98 4.90 -10.11
C LEU A 64 -9.95 5.97 -9.73
N LEU A 65 -9.48 6.03 -8.48
CA LEU A 65 -8.51 7.04 -8.06
C LEU A 65 -7.16 6.94 -8.81
N PRO A 66 -6.58 5.74 -9.03
CA PRO A 66 -5.44 5.59 -9.92
C PRO A 66 -5.76 5.96 -11.36
N SER A 67 -6.99 5.78 -11.84
CA SER A 67 -7.36 6.15 -13.22
C SER A 67 -7.37 7.67 -13.48
N LEU A 68 -7.43 8.50 -12.42
CA LEU A 68 -7.24 9.96 -12.54
C LEU A 68 -5.83 10.29 -13.07
N LEU A 69 -4.85 9.40 -12.88
CA LEU A 69 -3.55 9.46 -13.53
C LEU A 69 -3.63 9.32 -15.05
N LEU A 70 -4.77 9.01 -15.65
CA LEU A 70 -4.94 8.91 -17.10
C LEU A 70 -5.61 10.15 -17.73
N ILE A 71 -6.28 11.00 -16.93
CA ILE A 71 -7.03 12.20 -17.41
C ILE A 71 -6.06 13.33 -17.86
N ARG A 72 -4.75 13.05 -17.86
CA ARG A 72 -3.71 14.00 -18.22
C ARG A 72 -3.71 14.27 -19.72
N PRO A 73 -3.42 15.50 -20.18
CA PRO A 73 -3.24 15.76 -21.60
C PRO A 73 -2.14 14.86 -22.19
N TRP A 74 -2.39 14.31 -23.38
CA TRP A 74 -1.60 13.30 -24.12
C TRP A 74 -0.20 13.78 -24.58
N GLN A 75 0.34 14.82 -23.96
CA GLN A 75 1.63 15.41 -24.27
C GLN A 75 2.73 14.72 -23.45
N GLU A 76 3.74 14.25 -24.18
CA GLU A 76 4.95 13.65 -23.61
C GLU A 76 5.54 14.59 -22.55
N ALA A 77 5.71 14.09 -21.33
CA ALA A 77 6.32 14.84 -20.24
C ALA A 77 7.76 15.20 -20.65
N ARG A 78 7.97 16.45 -21.06
CA ARG A 78 9.31 17.01 -21.25
C ARG A 78 10.07 16.89 -19.91
N ARG A 79 11.36 16.56 -19.99
CA ARG A 79 12.28 16.36 -18.85
C ARG A 79 12.30 17.52 -17.83
N GLU A 80 11.82 18.71 -18.23
CA GLU A 80 11.70 19.91 -17.39
C GLU A 80 10.49 19.94 -16.44
N GLN A 81 9.50 19.04 -16.59
CA GLN A 81 8.30 19.03 -15.72
C GLN A 81 8.54 18.26 -14.41
N ARG A 82 9.57 18.64 -13.63
CA ARG A 82 9.93 17.98 -12.36
C ARG A 82 8.77 17.93 -11.36
N SER A 83 7.99 19.00 -11.26
CA SER A 83 6.79 19.06 -10.41
C SER A 83 5.75 17.99 -10.76
N ARG A 84 5.60 17.65 -12.04
CA ARG A 84 4.63 16.63 -12.51
C ARG A 84 4.99 15.23 -12.01
N HIS A 85 6.26 14.87 -12.03
CA HIS A 85 6.69 13.57 -11.55
C HIS A 85 6.58 13.43 -10.02
N TYR A 86 6.75 14.53 -9.27
CA TYR A 86 6.47 14.53 -7.83
C TYR A 86 4.98 14.31 -7.54
N LEU A 87 4.10 14.96 -8.31
CA LEU A 87 2.66 14.74 -8.21
C LEU A 87 2.29 13.29 -8.56
N ASP A 88 2.88 12.72 -9.61
CA ASP A 88 2.61 11.32 -10.01
C ASP A 88 3.02 10.33 -8.92
N ALA A 89 4.22 10.48 -8.36
CA ALA A 89 4.72 9.63 -7.27
C ALA A 89 3.89 9.81 -6.00
N GLY A 90 3.61 11.07 -5.62
CA GLY A 90 2.79 11.39 -4.45
C GLY A 90 1.35 10.89 -4.57
N TRP A 91 0.76 10.98 -5.76
CA TRP A 91 -0.59 10.48 -6.00
C TRP A 91 -0.65 8.95 -5.97
N ALA A 92 0.33 8.26 -6.54
CA ALA A 92 0.42 6.81 -6.45
C ALA A 92 0.55 6.36 -4.99
N PHE A 93 1.38 7.04 -4.21
CA PHE A 93 1.52 6.79 -2.77
C PHE A 93 0.20 7.04 -2.01
N LEU A 94 -0.48 8.16 -2.28
CA LEU A 94 -1.77 8.47 -1.67
C LEU A 94 -2.82 7.40 -2.00
N CYS A 95 -2.88 6.93 -3.25
CA CYS A 95 -3.77 5.84 -3.63
C CYS A 95 -3.49 4.56 -2.82
N MET A 96 -2.21 4.20 -2.65
CA MET A 96 -1.83 3.03 -1.85
C MET A 96 -2.26 3.19 -0.38
N ALA A 97 -1.99 4.35 0.22
CA ALA A 97 -2.40 4.65 1.59
C ALA A 97 -3.94 4.62 1.75
N PHE A 98 -4.66 5.20 0.79
CA PHE A 98 -6.13 5.22 0.79
C PHE A 98 -6.72 3.80 0.76
N ILE A 99 -6.15 2.89 -0.04
CA ILE A 99 -6.60 1.48 -0.10
C ILE A 99 -6.46 0.82 1.29
N VAL A 100 -5.30 0.96 1.93
CA VAL A 100 -5.04 0.36 3.24
C VAL A 100 -5.95 0.95 4.32
N VAL A 101 -6.07 2.28 4.38
CA VAL A 101 -6.90 2.96 5.38
C VAL A 101 -8.37 2.61 5.18
N SER A 102 -8.89 2.69 3.96
CA SER A 102 -10.30 2.37 3.69
C SER A 102 -10.65 0.91 3.99
N ALA A 103 -9.78 -0.05 3.64
CA ALA A 103 -10.00 -1.45 4.00
C ALA A 103 -9.99 -1.67 5.52
N THR A 104 -9.10 -0.99 6.24
CA THR A 104 -9.03 -1.06 7.71
C THR A 104 -10.29 -0.48 8.36
N LEU A 105 -10.80 0.64 7.84
CA LEU A 105 -12.03 1.28 8.33
C LEU A 105 -13.27 0.43 8.08
N GLU A 106 -13.29 -0.34 6.99
CA GLU A 106 -14.40 -1.22 6.63
C GLU A 106 -14.32 -2.59 7.34
N GLY A 107 -13.23 -2.85 8.08
CA GLY A 107 -13.02 -4.09 8.82
C GLY A 107 -12.87 -5.33 7.94
N ARG A 108 -12.61 -5.15 6.64
CA ARG A 108 -12.50 -6.23 5.66
C ARG A 108 -11.06 -6.36 5.16
N GLY A 109 -10.61 -7.59 4.96
CA GLY A 109 -9.28 -7.87 4.42
C GLY A 109 -9.16 -7.52 2.95
N LEU A 110 -7.93 -7.27 2.52
CA LEU A 110 -7.57 -6.98 1.13
C LEU A 110 -7.48 -8.29 0.32
N GLY A 111 -8.17 -8.34 -0.82
CA GLY A 111 -8.19 -9.51 -1.71
C GLY A 111 -7.01 -9.54 -2.69
N TYR A 112 -6.92 -10.61 -3.49
CA TYR A 112 -5.82 -10.84 -4.44
C TYR A 112 -5.66 -9.76 -5.51
N ALA A 113 -6.75 -9.11 -5.93
CA ALA A 113 -6.68 -8.03 -6.91
C ALA A 113 -5.89 -6.82 -6.40
N THR A 114 -5.84 -6.62 -5.08
CA THR A 114 -5.14 -5.49 -4.46
C THR A 114 -3.63 -5.66 -4.48
N LEU A 115 -3.12 -6.90 -4.45
CA LEU A 115 -1.70 -7.19 -4.65
C LEU A 115 -1.22 -6.70 -6.02
N VAL A 116 -1.98 -7.02 -7.07
CA VAL A 116 -1.64 -6.58 -8.43
C VAL A 116 -1.73 -5.05 -8.54
N LEU A 117 -2.71 -4.45 -7.88
CA LEU A 117 -2.85 -2.99 -7.82
C LEU A 117 -1.66 -2.32 -7.11
N PHE A 118 -1.17 -2.86 -6.00
CA PHE A 118 0.03 -2.36 -5.32
C PHE A 118 1.28 -2.51 -6.18
N VAL A 119 1.42 -3.61 -6.92
CA VAL A 119 2.52 -3.79 -7.88
C VAL A 119 2.43 -2.72 -8.98
N ALA A 120 1.25 -2.48 -9.54
CA ALA A 120 1.05 -1.46 -10.57
C ALA A 120 1.35 -0.05 -10.05
N LEU A 121 0.85 0.32 -8.86
CA LEU A 121 1.10 1.61 -8.22
C LEU A 121 2.57 1.78 -7.84
N GLY A 122 3.21 0.74 -7.31
CA GLY A 122 4.64 0.70 -7.04
C GLY A 122 5.47 0.93 -8.30
N ALA A 123 5.13 0.26 -9.40
CA ALA A 123 5.81 0.45 -10.68
C ALA A 123 5.63 1.87 -11.24
N ILE A 124 4.44 2.45 -11.12
CA ILE A 124 4.17 3.86 -11.49
C ILE A 124 5.01 4.81 -10.64
N MET A 125 5.07 4.58 -9.33
CA MET A 125 5.85 5.39 -8.40
C MET A 125 7.35 5.29 -8.68
N THR A 126 7.88 4.09 -8.91
CA THR A 126 9.27 3.88 -9.33
C THR A 126 9.54 4.62 -10.63
N LEU A 127 8.68 4.49 -11.65
CA LEU A 127 8.85 5.17 -12.93
C LEU A 127 8.89 6.70 -12.74
N ALA A 128 7.99 7.26 -11.93
CA ALA A 128 7.97 8.70 -11.63
C ALA A 128 9.24 9.16 -10.91
N LEU A 129 9.69 8.43 -9.89
CA LEU A 129 10.92 8.71 -9.14
C LEU A 129 12.18 8.60 -10.00
N THR A 130 12.22 7.66 -10.95
CA THR A 130 13.36 7.54 -11.88
C THR A 130 13.51 8.75 -12.80
N ARG A 131 12.39 9.38 -13.18
CA ARG A 131 12.37 10.58 -14.03
C ARG A 131 12.71 11.86 -13.24
N LEU A 132 12.66 11.82 -11.91
CA LEU A 132 12.97 12.94 -11.02
C LEU A 132 14.47 13.13 -10.75
N GLU A 133 15.31 12.17 -11.19
CA GLU A 133 16.76 12.08 -10.92
C GLU A 133 17.11 12.25 -9.42
N TRP A 134 16.13 12.09 -8.52
CA TRP A 134 16.24 12.40 -7.10
C TRP A 134 17.20 11.47 -6.35
N LEU A 135 17.40 10.26 -6.88
CA LEU A 135 18.16 9.16 -6.29
C LEU A 135 19.24 8.62 -7.24
N GLY A 136 19.86 9.49 -8.04
CA GLY A 136 21.00 9.12 -8.90
C GLY A 136 20.64 8.43 -10.23
N GLY A 137 19.34 8.39 -10.58
CA GLY A 137 18.87 7.97 -11.91
C GLY A 137 18.88 6.46 -12.19
N ASP A 138 19.44 5.64 -11.30
CA ASP A 138 19.42 4.18 -11.45
C ASP A 138 18.04 3.60 -11.08
N ARG A 139 17.38 3.02 -12.07
CA ARG A 139 16.04 2.45 -11.92
C ARG A 139 16.01 1.25 -10.99
N PHE A 140 17.10 0.50 -10.90
CA PHE A 140 17.20 -0.67 -10.04
C PHE A 140 17.31 -0.25 -8.56
N VAL A 141 18.15 0.74 -8.27
CA VAL A 141 18.32 1.27 -6.91
C VAL A 141 17.03 1.92 -6.42
N ILE A 142 16.34 2.71 -7.26
CA ILE A 142 15.07 3.32 -6.88
C ILE A 142 13.99 2.27 -6.67
N GLY A 143 13.89 1.26 -7.53
CA GLY A 143 12.93 0.17 -7.39
C GLY A 143 13.12 -0.63 -6.10
N SER A 144 14.37 -1.02 -5.79
CA SER A 144 14.69 -1.74 -4.56
C SER A 144 14.45 -0.90 -3.31
N LEU A 145 14.84 0.37 -3.30
CA LEU A 145 14.60 1.28 -2.18
C LEU A 145 13.10 1.46 -1.91
N VAL A 146 12.30 1.71 -2.96
CA VAL A 146 10.85 1.81 -2.86
C VAL A 146 10.25 0.55 -2.24
N THR A 147 10.72 -0.62 -2.68
CA THR A 147 10.25 -1.91 -2.16
C THR A 147 10.60 -2.09 -0.69
N ILE A 148 11.83 -1.79 -0.28
CA ILE A 148 12.27 -1.89 1.11
C ILE A 148 11.46 -0.96 2.02
N VAL A 149 11.27 0.30 1.62
CA VAL A 149 10.48 1.26 2.40
C VAL A 149 9.02 0.81 2.52
N ALA A 150 8.43 0.28 1.44
CA ALA A 150 7.08 -0.27 1.48
C ALA A 150 6.98 -1.47 2.43
N LEU A 151 7.95 -2.39 2.41
CA LEU A 151 7.99 -3.54 3.31
C LEU A 151 8.11 -3.10 4.78
N ILE A 152 8.98 -2.14 5.09
CA ILE A 152 9.11 -1.59 6.44
C ILE A 152 7.77 -0.95 6.87
N GLY A 153 7.15 -0.15 6.01
CA GLY A 153 5.86 0.48 6.29
C GLY A 153 4.76 -0.54 6.62
N VAL A 154 4.59 -1.55 5.78
CA VAL A 154 3.49 -2.53 5.86
C VAL A 154 3.73 -3.59 6.94
N PHE A 155 4.96 -4.10 7.09
CA PHE A 155 5.22 -5.24 7.98
C PHE A 155 5.82 -4.86 9.33
N ILE A 156 6.36 -3.63 9.48
CA ILE A 156 6.96 -3.20 10.74
C ILE A 156 6.14 -2.06 11.33
N VAL A 157 6.01 -0.95 10.61
CA VAL A 157 5.36 0.26 11.14
C VAL A 157 3.88 0.03 11.39
N TRP A 158 3.17 -0.58 10.45
CA TRP A 158 1.74 -0.82 10.59
C TRP A 158 1.37 -1.75 11.76
N PRO A 159 1.94 -2.97 11.90
CA PRO A 159 1.67 -3.81 13.07
C PRO A 159 2.09 -3.14 14.38
N SER A 160 3.19 -2.38 14.38
CA SER A 160 3.62 -1.65 15.58
C SER A 160 2.54 -0.67 16.04
N ILE A 161 2.00 0.17 15.13
CA ILE A 161 0.92 1.11 15.46
C ILE A 161 -0.33 0.35 15.92
N ALA A 162 -0.70 -0.74 15.23
CA ALA A 162 -1.87 -1.54 15.59
C ALA A 162 -1.78 -2.12 17.02
N ILE A 163 -0.58 -2.52 17.46
CA ILE A 163 -0.34 -2.98 18.85
C ILE A 163 -0.49 -1.84 19.86
N PHE A 164 -0.17 -0.61 19.48
CA PHE A 164 -0.33 0.55 20.37
C PHE A 164 -1.78 1.02 20.52
N ILE A 165 -2.67 0.79 19.54
CA ILE A 165 -4.06 1.27 19.63
C ILE A 165 -4.81 0.72 20.87
N PRO A 166 -4.76 -0.59 21.18
CA PRO A 166 -5.34 -1.14 22.41
C PRO A 166 -4.76 -0.57 23.70
N MET A 167 -3.53 -0.01 23.68
CA MET A 167 -2.95 0.64 24.86
C MET A 167 -3.72 1.90 25.27
N PHE A 168 -4.39 2.54 24.31
CA PHE A 168 -5.13 3.79 24.52
C PHE A 168 -6.65 3.62 24.42
N THR A 169 -7.15 2.40 24.20
CA THR A 169 -8.57 2.12 24.03
C THR A 169 -9.02 0.99 24.96
N ASN A 170 -10.27 1.02 25.43
CA ASN A 170 -10.86 -0.07 26.21
C ASN A 170 -11.48 -1.14 25.31
N ASP A 171 -11.99 -2.24 25.89
CA ASP A 171 -12.63 -3.34 25.14
C ASP A 171 -13.86 -2.90 24.32
N ALA A 172 -14.44 -1.73 24.65
CA ALA A 172 -15.55 -1.11 23.92
C ALA A 172 -15.08 -0.14 22.82
N GLY A 173 -13.77 0.03 22.62
CA GLY A 173 -13.18 0.95 21.63
C GLY A 173 -13.17 2.42 22.05
N GLU A 174 -13.54 2.74 23.28
CA GLU A 174 -13.49 4.11 23.80
C GLU A 174 -12.06 4.49 24.21
N PHE A 175 -11.71 5.76 24.01
CA PHE A 175 -10.39 6.28 24.36
C PHE A 175 -10.21 6.31 25.88
N ALA A 176 -9.34 5.43 26.39
CA ALA A 176 -9.12 5.18 27.81
C ALA A 176 -7.60 5.08 28.14
N PRO A 177 -6.81 6.14 27.95
CA PRO A 177 -5.35 6.13 28.10
C PRO A 177 -4.86 5.77 29.51
N LEU A 178 -5.69 5.95 30.53
CA LEU A 178 -5.37 5.62 31.92
C LEU A 178 -5.72 4.17 32.30
N ALA A 179 -6.46 3.44 31.45
CA ALA A 179 -6.79 2.03 31.71
C ALA A 179 -5.53 1.15 31.76
N PHE A 180 -4.51 1.49 30.97
CA PHE A 180 -3.20 0.82 31.01
C PHE A 180 -2.52 0.91 32.39
N MET A 181 -2.71 2.00 33.14
CA MET A 181 -2.17 2.13 34.50
C MET A 181 -2.78 1.12 35.47
N ALA A 182 -4.04 0.73 35.27
CA ALA A 182 -4.69 -0.30 36.06
C ALA A 182 -4.16 -1.71 35.72
N VAL A 183 -3.67 -1.92 34.50
CA VAL A 183 -2.98 -3.16 34.11
C VAL A 183 -1.59 -3.21 34.74
N LEU A 184 -0.81 -2.12 34.65
CA LEU A 184 0.52 -2.04 35.26
C LEU A 184 0.50 -2.19 36.78
N SER A 185 -0.56 -1.78 37.46
CA SER A 185 -0.68 -1.90 38.93
C SER A 185 -1.06 -3.30 39.40
N GLN A 186 -1.37 -4.25 38.49
CA GLN A 186 -1.68 -5.62 38.87
C GLN A 186 -0.45 -6.32 39.46
N ALA A 187 -0.61 -6.89 40.66
CA ALA A 187 0.47 -7.51 41.43
C ALA A 187 1.23 -8.58 40.63
N HIS A 188 0.54 -9.40 39.84
CA HIS A 188 1.16 -10.42 38.99
C HIS A 188 2.07 -9.80 37.91
N ILE A 189 1.63 -8.73 37.24
CA ILE A 189 2.41 -8.08 36.17
C ILE A 189 3.66 -7.44 36.74
N VAL A 190 3.55 -6.75 37.89
CA VAL A 190 4.70 -6.18 38.59
C VAL A 190 5.72 -7.25 38.98
N GLN A 191 5.26 -8.39 39.50
CA GLN A 191 6.13 -9.52 39.84
C GLN A 191 6.88 -10.05 38.63
N VAL A 192 6.20 -10.22 37.49
CA VAL A 192 6.83 -10.68 36.24
C VAL A 192 7.89 -9.70 35.75
N ILE A 193 7.63 -8.40 35.83
CA ILE A 193 8.60 -7.35 35.48
C ILE A 193 9.83 -7.43 36.39
N LEU A 194 9.64 -7.46 37.70
CA LEU A 194 10.74 -7.52 38.68
C LEU A 194 11.57 -8.81 38.52
N ASN A 195 10.93 -9.94 38.30
CA ASN A 195 11.62 -11.21 38.06
C ASN A 195 12.44 -11.19 36.77
N SER A 196 11.92 -10.58 35.71
CA SER A 196 12.63 -10.43 34.43
C SER A 196 13.86 -9.51 34.56
N ILE A 197 13.75 -8.42 35.33
CA ILE A 197 14.87 -7.53 35.65
C ILE A 197 15.92 -8.27 36.48
N ALA A 198 15.50 -8.94 37.56
CA ALA A 198 16.39 -9.69 38.43
C ALA A 198 17.16 -10.78 37.67
N LEU A 199 16.47 -11.50 36.77
CA LEU A 199 17.08 -12.49 35.89
C LEU A 199 18.09 -11.86 34.92
N SER A 200 17.74 -10.75 34.26
CA SER A 200 18.64 -10.05 33.35
C SER A 200 19.92 -9.57 34.06
N ILE A 201 19.81 -9.13 35.32
CA ILE A 201 20.96 -8.74 36.15
C ILE A 201 21.79 -9.95 36.54
N ALA A 202 21.15 -11.03 37.00
CA ALA A 202 21.82 -12.25 37.41
C ALA A 202 22.60 -12.91 36.26
N VAL A 203 22.04 -12.91 35.04
CA VAL A 203 22.70 -13.45 33.84
C VAL A 203 23.76 -12.48 33.29
N GLY A 204 23.58 -11.16 33.42
CA GLY A 204 24.55 -10.17 32.92
C GLY A 204 25.81 -10.00 33.77
N ILE A 205 25.80 -10.48 35.04
CA ILE A 205 26.95 -10.41 35.96
C ILE A 205 27.76 -11.72 35.99
N GLY A 206 27.19 -12.84 35.52
CA GLY A 206 27.85 -14.16 35.46
C GLY A 206 28.54 -14.42 34.12
#